data_AF-A0A7K0NZ64-F1
#
_entry.id   AF-A0A7K0NZ64-F1
#
_cell.length_a   1.000
_cell.length_b   1.000
_cell.length_c   1.000
_cell.angle_alpha   90.00
_cell.angle_beta   90.00
_cell.angle_gamma   90.00
#
_symmetry.space_group_name_H-M   'P 1'
#
loop_
_entity.id
_entity.type
_entity.pdbx_description
1 polymer ?
#
loop_
_entity_poly.entity_id
_entity_poly.type
_entity_poly.pdbx_seq_one_letter_code
_entity_poly.pdbx_strand_id
1 'polypeptide(L)'
;MRAGSAVRSRADTGVLLDVDAPMAGPLSRRLISESTAAASTLGPATPARHYRDIVTHHDVADEPREVLLTREGISGVSYLRDTRDGAPLADLLESNLDEAQIIDLVLDRLPGWQLAADPALGRALLERGAMTVRHAHTLAIDTNLAGTDWHEPTLPDGLNFVGVDPSTLDIMSLMPSQREAYPPGHPDHDPDIGLNIGLMVLIVGGEILGPLVPESALVMNGDEVVAGLLINQRHGRSPHGGPWVADVWRHPDHRGLGTLLLKRAIARLRDRGEPHLTLTVTEGNPARARYEALGFTLADEALRIRLPEATLSAGLDTARAFLLESMQVRAHQLVSLGDSMIGVRDDRYPFSYDNNAVLVLDDMPANEVVAAAEHHLADAGHRQVTILASVSAEWAQHLVDAGYSHQPMVVMTRRVTDLDAIETGAESPVAATDEPGVAEWVTTLWGIDLPGASTDQIRQLVDRRALLDIGSTVVRLAARDDSGHVVASCDLIARGGIAEVDAVSAHPDHRQRGLGRSLMRAACGEAHRLGVRVLVLTALRDDWPREWYARLGFDTVGEQHSFTRATPTH
;
A
#
# COMPACT_ATOMS: atom_id res chain seq x y z
N MET A 1 -27.48 -42.38 -16.23
CA MET A 1 -28.93 -42.46 -15.92
C MET A 1 -29.10 -41.94 -14.50
N ARG A 2 -29.48 -40.67 -14.32
CA ARG A 2 -30.86 -40.18 -14.01
C ARG A 2 -31.34 -40.70 -12.64
N ALA A 3 -31.38 -39.86 -11.59
CA ALA A 3 -32.42 -38.87 -11.26
C ALA A 3 -33.76 -39.54 -10.87
N GLY A 4 -34.53 -39.16 -9.84
CA GLY A 4 -34.53 -37.98 -8.97
C GLY A 4 -35.80 -37.97 -8.07
N SER A 5 -36.27 -36.76 -7.71
CA SER A 5 -37.52 -36.37 -7.01
C SER A 5 -37.47 -36.30 -5.48
N ALA A 6 -37.98 -35.27 -4.77
CA ALA A 6 -38.57 -33.93 -5.04
C ALA A 6 -38.74 -33.25 -3.65
N VAL A 7 -38.86 -31.92 -3.48
CA VAL A 7 -40.12 -31.13 -3.47
C VAL A 7 -39.76 -29.63 -3.23
N ARG A 8 -40.01 -28.72 -4.21
CA ARG A 8 -40.88 -27.50 -4.25
C ARG A 8 -40.79 -26.52 -3.04
N SER A 9 -40.75 -25.18 -3.19
CA SER A 9 -41.61 -24.30 -4.02
C SER A 9 -41.17 -22.82 -4.09
N ARG A 10 -41.52 -22.14 -5.22
CA ARG A 10 -42.12 -20.77 -5.42
C ARG A 10 -41.43 -19.53 -4.81
N ALA A 11 -41.38 -18.35 -5.43
CA ALA A 11 -41.86 -17.84 -6.71
C ALA A 11 -41.14 -16.51 -7.02
N ASP A 12 -40.80 -16.30 -8.30
CA ASP A 12 -40.38 -15.04 -8.88
C ASP A 12 -41.49 -13.97 -8.78
N THR A 13 -41.11 -12.77 -8.37
CA THR A 13 -41.80 -11.52 -8.73
C THR A 13 -40.76 -10.54 -9.22
N GLY A 14 -40.37 -10.68 -10.49
CA GLY A 14 -39.68 -9.64 -11.22
C GLY A 14 -40.66 -8.53 -11.57
N VAL A 15 -40.40 -7.32 -11.10
CA VAL A 15 -41.08 -6.12 -11.57
C VAL A 15 -40.43 -5.75 -12.89
N LEU A 16 -41.12 -6.08 -13.98
CA LEU A 16 -40.85 -5.53 -15.32
C LEU A 16 -41.15 -4.03 -15.28
N LEU A 17 -40.13 -3.20 -15.41
CA LEU A 17 -40.30 -1.80 -15.78
C LEU A 17 -40.66 -1.76 -17.27
N ASP A 18 -41.92 -1.41 -17.52
CA ASP A 18 -42.49 -1.20 -18.85
C ASP A 18 -41.85 0.06 -19.47
N VAL A 19 -41.02 -0.15 -20.49
CA VAL A 19 -40.32 0.88 -21.24
C VAL A 19 -41.06 1.16 -22.54
N ASP A 20 -42.22 1.82 -22.45
CA ASP A 20 -42.86 2.43 -23.61
C ASP A 20 -43.59 3.73 -23.23
N ALA A 21 -42.83 4.84 -23.26
CA ALA A 21 -43.34 6.18 -23.54
C ALA A 21 -42.35 6.91 -24.47
N PRO A 22 -42.81 7.63 -25.51
CA PRO A 22 -41.94 8.11 -26.58
C PRO A 22 -41.31 9.46 -26.21
N MET A 23 -40.07 9.67 -26.69
CA MET A 23 -39.40 10.94 -27.07
C MET A 23 -37.91 10.96 -26.65
N ALA A 24 -37.10 10.14 -27.32
CA ALA A 24 -35.65 10.34 -27.38
C ALA A 24 -35.12 9.82 -28.73
N GLY A 25 -34.36 10.65 -29.44
CA GLY A 25 -33.81 10.32 -30.76
C GLY A 25 -32.72 9.24 -30.75
N PRO A 26 -32.26 8.77 -31.92
CA PRO A 26 -31.34 7.62 -32.04
C PRO A 26 -29.97 7.82 -31.38
N LEU A 27 -29.48 9.07 -31.28
CA LEU A 27 -28.21 9.42 -30.62
C LEU A 27 -28.31 9.36 -29.08
N SER A 28 -29.43 9.81 -28.51
CA SER A 28 -29.72 9.74 -27.07
C SER A 28 -29.85 8.31 -26.55
N ARG A 29 -30.40 7.36 -27.32
CA ARG A 29 -30.49 5.94 -26.90
C ARG A 29 -29.14 5.24 -26.82
N ARG A 30 -28.17 5.63 -27.67
CA ARG A 30 -26.84 5.00 -27.69
C ARG A 30 -25.99 5.46 -26.51
N LEU A 31 -26.00 6.76 -26.20
CA LEU A 31 -25.32 7.35 -25.03
C LEU A 31 -25.96 6.93 -23.71
N ILE A 32 -27.29 6.81 -23.63
CA ILE A 32 -27.97 6.25 -22.45
C ILE A 32 -27.57 4.77 -22.25
N SER A 33 -27.41 3.98 -23.32
CA SER A 33 -26.96 2.59 -23.23
C SER A 33 -25.49 2.43 -22.84
N GLU A 34 -24.62 3.36 -23.26
CA GLU A 34 -23.18 3.36 -22.93
C GLU A 34 -22.94 3.91 -21.51
N SER A 35 -23.72 4.92 -21.06
CA SER A 35 -23.71 5.41 -19.68
C SER A 35 -24.39 4.46 -18.70
N THR A 36 -25.47 3.75 -19.08
CA THR A 36 -26.01 2.66 -18.25
C THR A 36 -25.09 1.44 -18.24
N ALA A 37 -24.33 1.16 -19.30
CA ALA A 37 -23.28 0.14 -19.25
C ALA A 37 -22.17 0.53 -18.25
N ALA A 38 -21.67 1.76 -18.27
CA ALA A 38 -20.68 2.27 -17.30
C ALA A 38 -21.23 2.33 -15.85
N ALA A 39 -22.49 2.73 -15.69
CA ALA A 39 -23.19 2.73 -14.40
C ALA A 39 -23.66 1.32 -13.95
N SER A 40 -23.64 0.31 -14.83
CA SER A 40 -23.95 -1.09 -14.48
C SER A 40 -22.72 -1.91 -14.12
N THR A 41 -21.54 -1.51 -14.62
CA THR A 41 -20.24 -2.02 -14.15
C THR A 41 -19.86 -1.49 -12.77
N LEU A 42 -20.40 -0.33 -12.41
CA LEU A 42 -20.38 0.22 -11.06
C LEU A 42 -21.65 -0.30 -10.36
N GLY A 43 -21.54 -1.32 -9.49
CA GLY A 43 -22.73 -1.86 -8.81
C GLY A 43 -23.59 -0.77 -8.13
N PRO A 44 -24.86 -1.07 -7.75
CA PRO A 44 -25.85 -0.08 -7.29
C PRO A 44 -25.44 0.79 -6.07
N ALA A 45 -24.28 0.54 -5.47
CA ALA A 45 -23.70 1.27 -4.35
C ALA A 45 -22.61 2.30 -4.73
N THR A 46 -22.14 2.36 -5.97
CA THR A 46 -20.84 3.02 -6.27
C THR A 46 -20.88 4.56 -6.34
N PRO A 47 -21.91 5.20 -6.89
CA PRO A 47 -21.99 6.67 -6.86
C PRO A 47 -22.26 7.24 -5.45
N ALA A 48 -23.06 6.52 -4.65
CA ALA A 48 -23.31 6.86 -3.25
C ALA A 48 -22.03 6.82 -2.40
N ARG A 49 -21.07 5.94 -2.73
CA ARG A 49 -19.76 5.85 -2.06
C ARG A 49 -18.85 7.06 -2.33
N HIS A 50 -19.01 7.75 -3.46
CA HIS A 50 -18.26 8.98 -3.75
C HIS A 50 -18.69 10.17 -2.88
N TYR A 51 -19.88 10.10 -2.26
CA TYR A 51 -20.43 11.12 -1.36
C TYR A 51 -20.58 10.63 0.10
N ARG A 52 -19.95 9.50 0.48
CA ARG A 52 -19.82 9.10 1.90
C ARG A 52 -19.06 10.14 2.74
N ASP A 53 -18.29 11.03 2.12
CA ASP A 53 -17.64 12.19 2.78
C ASP A 53 -18.67 13.23 3.26
N ILE A 54 -19.92 13.13 2.78
CA ILE A 54 -21.04 13.95 3.24
C ILE A 54 -21.81 13.21 4.32
N VAL A 55 -22.09 11.90 4.17
CA VAL A 55 -22.78 11.05 5.17
C VAL A 55 -22.07 11.11 6.53
N THR A 56 -22.70 11.77 7.51
CA THR A 56 -22.11 11.93 8.85
C THR A 56 -22.22 10.66 9.66
N HIS A 57 -21.39 10.54 10.71
CA HIS A 57 -21.32 9.50 11.76
C HIS A 57 -22.62 8.76 12.18
N HIS A 58 -23.80 9.32 11.92
CA HIS A 58 -25.09 8.82 12.41
C HIS A 58 -25.79 7.81 11.50
N ASP A 59 -25.41 7.68 10.22
CA ASP A 59 -26.12 6.81 9.26
C ASP A 59 -25.53 5.39 9.15
N VAL A 60 -24.46 5.07 9.89
CA VAL A 60 -23.62 3.86 9.67
C VAL A 60 -23.44 3.00 10.94
N ALA A 61 -24.27 3.22 11.97
CA ALA A 61 -24.10 2.60 13.29
C ALA A 61 -24.15 1.06 13.31
N ASP A 62 -24.71 0.42 12.28
CA ASP A 62 -24.89 -1.04 12.18
C ASP A 62 -23.92 -1.74 11.19
N GLU A 63 -22.95 -1.03 10.58
CA GLU A 63 -21.99 -1.67 9.67
C GLU A 63 -20.87 -2.43 10.43
N PRO A 64 -20.43 -3.60 9.93
CA PRO A 64 -19.39 -4.40 10.58
C PRO A 64 -18.03 -3.68 10.57
N ARG A 65 -17.44 -3.53 11.76
CA ARG A 65 -16.14 -2.88 11.98
C ARG A 65 -15.00 -3.90 12.02
N GLU A 66 -13.86 -3.57 11.42
CA GLU A 66 -12.60 -4.31 11.59
C GLU A 66 -11.86 -3.77 12.83
N VAL A 67 -11.02 -4.61 13.46
CA VAL A 67 -10.28 -4.25 14.68
C VAL A 67 -8.79 -4.57 14.50
N LEU A 68 -7.94 -3.56 14.71
CA LEU A 68 -6.49 -3.72 14.89
C LEU A 68 -6.21 -3.81 16.38
N LEU A 69 -5.58 -4.89 16.80
CA LEU A 69 -5.13 -5.05 18.17
C LEU A 69 -3.64 -4.72 18.27
N THR A 70 -3.27 -4.13 19.41
CA THR A 70 -1.87 -4.03 19.85
C THR A 70 -1.23 -5.41 19.96
N ARG A 71 0.11 -5.49 19.99
CA ARG A 71 0.83 -6.78 20.15
C ARG A 71 0.42 -7.56 21.41
N GLU A 72 -0.04 -6.86 22.44
CA GLU A 72 -0.53 -7.43 23.70
C GLU A 72 -1.98 -7.93 23.61
N GLY A 73 -2.74 -7.56 22.56
CA GLY A 73 -4.07 -8.09 22.28
C GLY A 73 -5.24 -7.50 23.10
N ILE A 74 -4.99 -6.54 24.01
CA ILE A 74 -5.98 -6.05 24.98
C ILE A 74 -6.70 -4.78 24.53
N SER A 75 -6.05 -3.92 23.76
CA SER A 75 -6.58 -2.64 23.28
C SER A 75 -6.24 -2.41 21.81
N GLY A 76 -6.96 -1.50 21.15
CA GLY A 76 -6.91 -1.42 19.69
C GLY A 76 -7.64 -0.26 19.05
N VAL A 77 -7.65 -0.30 17.72
CA VAL A 77 -8.34 0.63 16.84
C VAL A 77 -9.43 -0.15 16.10
N SER A 78 -10.66 0.37 16.08
CA SER A 78 -11.73 -0.15 15.22
C SER A 78 -12.03 0.84 14.10
N TYR A 79 -12.38 0.33 12.92
CA TYR A 79 -12.71 1.15 11.75
C TYR A 79 -13.67 0.43 10.82
N LEU A 80 -14.33 1.19 9.95
CA LEU A 80 -15.08 0.64 8.82
C LEU A 80 -14.16 0.53 7.61
N ARG A 81 -14.13 -0.64 7.00
CA ARG A 81 -13.34 -0.86 5.79
C ARG A 81 -14.12 -0.44 4.56
N ASP A 82 -13.50 0.38 3.73
CA ASP A 82 -13.98 0.71 2.39
C ASP A 82 -12.84 0.70 1.36
N THR A 83 -13.14 1.05 0.12
CA THR A 83 -12.15 1.25 -0.95
C THR A 83 -12.46 2.54 -1.68
N ARG A 84 -11.46 3.42 -1.82
CA ARG A 84 -11.58 4.74 -2.42
C ARG A 84 -10.40 5.03 -3.32
N ASP A 85 -10.67 5.50 -4.54
CA ASP A 85 -9.65 5.86 -5.54
C ASP A 85 -8.66 4.69 -5.81
N GLY A 86 -9.18 3.45 -5.78
CA GLY A 86 -8.40 2.23 -5.95
C GLY A 86 -7.58 1.78 -4.73
N ALA A 87 -7.62 2.52 -3.61
CA ALA A 87 -6.89 2.18 -2.38
C ALA A 87 -7.84 1.77 -1.25
N PRO A 88 -7.43 0.85 -0.36
CA PRO A 88 -8.22 0.52 0.82
C PRO A 88 -8.30 1.72 1.78
N LEU A 89 -9.46 1.93 2.39
CA LEU A 89 -9.75 3.01 3.32
C LEU A 89 -10.16 2.43 4.68
N ALA A 90 -9.53 2.94 5.74
CA ALA A 90 -10.02 2.81 7.10
C ALA A 90 -10.79 4.08 7.46
N ASP A 91 -12.11 3.96 7.54
CA ASP A 91 -13.06 5.05 7.78
C ASP A 91 -13.64 5.01 9.20
N LEU A 92 -14.10 6.15 9.69
CA LEU A 92 -14.75 6.30 11.00
C LEU A 92 -13.96 5.64 12.14
N LEU A 93 -12.69 5.97 12.27
CA LEU A 93 -11.77 5.37 13.24
C LEU A 93 -12.21 5.65 14.69
N GLU A 94 -12.27 4.61 15.51
CA GLU A 94 -12.56 4.70 16.94
C GLU A 94 -11.50 3.91 17.72
N SER A 95 -10.97 4.48 18.79
CA SER A 95 -9.96 3.82 19.61
C SER A 95 -10.04 4.22 21.08
N ASN A 96 -9.59 3.32 21.94
CA ASN A 96 -9.36 3.56 23.36
C ASN A 96 -7.87 3.81 23.69
N LEU A 97 -7.02 3.89 22.67
CA LEU A 97 -5.58 4.16 22.77
C LEU A 97 -5.31 5.66 22.79
N ASP A 98 -4.12 6.06 23.25
CA ASP A 98 -3.64 7.42 23.05
C ASP A 98 -3.20 7.68 21.60
N GLU A 99 -3.04 8.95 21.23
CA GLU A 99 -2.72 9.36 19.85
C GLU A 99 -1.42 8.73 19.32
N ALA A 100 -0.38 8.64 20.17
CA ALA A 100 0.91 8.07 19.76
C ALA A 100 0.81 6.56 19.48
N GLN A 101 0.07 5.84 20.33
CA GLN A 101 -0.22 4.42 20.15
C GLN A 101 -1.05 4.16 18.89
N ILE A 102 -2.02 5.02 18.58
CA ILE A 102 -2.81 4.92 17.34
C ILE A 102 -1.89 5.09 16.13
N ILE A 103 -1.06 6.12 16.12
CA ILE A 103 -0.11 6.42 15.03
C ILE A 103 0.79 5.22 14.75
N ASP A 104 1.45 4.69 15.78
CA ASP A 104 2.38 3.58 15.62
C ASP A 104 1.64 2.32 15.12
N LEU A 105 0.43 2.05 15.63
CA LEU A 105 -0.36 0.90 15.21
C LEU A 105 -0.82 0.99 13.74
N VAL A 106 -1.34 2.14 13.31
CA VAL A 106 -1.83 2.28 11.92
C VAL A 106 -0.70 2.32 10.90
N LEU A 107 0.46 2.91 11.26
CA LEU A 107 1.64 2.91 10.38
C LEU A 107 2.24 1.50 10.22
N ASP A 108 2.22 0.69 11.27
CA ASP A 108 2.69 -0.70 11.23
C ASP A 108 1.73 -1.61 10.45
N ARG A 109 0.41 -1.44 10.67
CA ARG A 109 -0.59 -2.42 10.24
C ARG A 109 -1.38 -2.05 8.98
N LEU A 110 -1.42 -0.77 8.62
CA LEU A 110 -2.13 -0.27 7.44
C LEU A 110 -1.22 0.51 6.47
N PRO A 111 0.01 0.04 6.16
CA PRO A 111 0.88 0.75 5.24
C PRO A 111 0.22 0.92 3.85
N GLY A 112 0.33 2.13 3.28
CA GLY A 112 -0.27 2.47 1.98
C GLY A 112 -1.79 2.66 1.99
N TRP A 113 -2.48 2.42 3.11
CA TRP A 113 -3.93 2.64 3.20
C TRP A 113 -4.28 4.12 3.26
N GLN A 114 -5.50 4.45 2.84
CA GLN A 114 -6.11 5.71 3.21
C GLN A 114 -6.73 5.63 4.61
N LEU A 115 -6.70 6.74 5.32
CA LEU A 115 -7.30 6.90 6.64
C LEU A 115 -8.17 8.16 6.63
N ALA A 116 -9.43 8.03 7.06
CA ALA A 116 -10.24 9.17 7.47
C ALA A 116 -10.01 9.38 8.97
N ALA A 117 -9.33 10.47 9.31
CA ALA A 117 -8.98 10.79 10.68
C ALA A 117 -9.60 12.12 11.08
N ASP A 118 -9.79 12.29 12.39
CA ASP A 118 -9.98 13.63 12.92
C ASP A 118 -8.76 14.50 12.56
N PRO A 119 -8.93 15.83 12.46
CA PRO A 119 -7.86 16.71 11.99
C PRO A 119 -6.59 16.69 12.86
N ALA A 120 -6.68 16.40 14.16
CA ALA A 120 -5.51 16.35 15.04
C ALA A 120 -4.65 15.12 14.73
N LEU A 121 -5.27 13.92 14.74
CA LEU A 121 -4.60 12.68 14.37
C LEU A 121 -4.06 12.73 12.94
N GLY A 122 -4.84 13.27 12.00
CA GLY A 122 -4.43 13.41 10.61
C GLY A 122 -3.18 14.29 10.46
N ARG A 123 -3.10 15.43 11.17
CA ARG A 123 -1.91 16.30 11.18
C ARG A 123 -0.69 15.60 11.78
N ALA A 124 -0.85 14.88 12.89
CA ALA A 124 0.23 14.12 13.49
C ALA A 124 0.77 13.03 12.54
N LEU A 125 -0.11 12.39 11.76
CA LEU A 125 0.30 11.43 10.73
C LEU A 125 0.99 12.07 9.52
N LEU A 126 0.61 13.29 9.14
CA LEU A 126 1.34 14.06 8.11
C LEU A 126 2.78 14.35 8.53
N GLU A 127 3.02 14.68 9.81
CA GLU A 127 4.37 14.85 10.38
C GLU A 127 5.19 13.55 10.33
N ARG A 128 4.53 12.39 10.27
CA ARG A 128 5.14 11.05 10.14
C ARG A 128 5.21 10.56 8.68
N GLY A 129 5.01 11.43 7.71
CA GLY A 129 5.20 11.13 6.28
C GLY A 129 3.96 10.63 5.56
N ALA A 130 2.76 10.71 6.16
CA ALA A 130 1.52 10.56 5.42
C ALA A 130 1.34 11.72 4.42
N MET A 131 0.50 11.50 3.40
CA MET A 131 0.19 12.49 2.38
C MET A 131 -1.29 12.88 2.45
N THR A 132 -1.60 14.17 2.32
CA THR A 132 -3.00 14.62 2.22
C THR A 132 -3.62 14.10 0.93
N VAL A 133 -4.74 13.39 1.06
CA VAL A 133 -5.57 12.99 -0.09
C VAL A 133 -6.66 14.04 -0.31
N ARG A 134 -7.35 14.41 0.77
CA ARG A 134 -8.40 15.43 0.74
C ARG A 134 -8.51 16.09 2.09
N HIS A 135 -8.73 17.39 2.09
CA HIS A 135 -9.03 18.17 3.29
C HIS A 135 -10.23 19.06 3.00
N ALA A 136 -11.33 18.83 3.70
CA ALA A 136 -12.61 19.46 3.43
C ALA A 136 -13.19 20.11 4.69
N HIS A 137 -13.83 21.27 4.51
CA HIS A 137 -14.43 22.08 5.56
C HIS A 137 -15.93 22.19 5.31
N THR A 138 -16.73 21.70 6.23
CA THR A 138 -18.18 21.91 6.21
C THR A 138 -18.49 23.22 6.89
N LEU A 139 -19.11 24.15 6.15
CA LEU A 139 -19.50 25.46 6.63
C LEU A 139 -21.02 25.58 6.65
N ALA A 140 -21.56 26.18 7.71
CA ALA A 140 -22.99 26.45 7.83
C ALA A 140 -23.23 27.93 8.14
N ILE A 141 -24.32 28.47 7.63
CA ILE A 141 -24.81 29.81 8.00
C ILE A 141 -26.18 29.69 8.65
N ASP A 142 -26.39 30.40 9.77
CA ASP A 142 -27.72 30.60 10.35
C ASP A 142 -28.47 31.64 9.51
N THR A 143 -29.54 31.22 8.84
CA THR A 143 -30.30 32.06 7.91
C THR A 143 -31.00 33.23 8.61
N ASN A 144 -31.27 33.11 9.91
CA ASN A 144 -31.91 34.17 10.71
C ASN A 144 -30.92 35.26 11.12
N LEU A 145 -29.63 34.93 11.18
CA LEU A 145 -28.55 35.86 11.51
C LEU A 145 -27.87 36.41 10.25
N ALA A 146 -28.11 35.80 9.09
CA ALA A 146 -27.65 36.27 7.79
C ALA A 146 -28.35 37.58 7.38
N GLY A 147 -27.66 38.39 6.56
CA GLY A 147 -28.05 39.76 6.20
C GLY A 147 -29.56 39.97 6.07
N THR A 148 -30.15 40.68 7.03
CA THR A 148 -31.60 40.87 7.15
C THR A 148 -32.17 41.72 6.02
N ASP A 149 -31.31 42.45 5.32
CA ASP A 149 -31.60 43.25 4.13
C ASP A 149 -31.58 42.42 2.84
N TRP A 150 -31.15 41.17 2.86
CA TRP A 150 -31.08 40.33 1.65
C TRP A 150 -32.47 39.86 1.21
N HIS A 151 -32.73 40.01 -0.08
CA HIS A 151 -33.97 39.69 -0.79
C HIS A 151 -33.65 39.27 -2.24
N GLU A 152 -34.67 39.03 -3.07
CA GLU A 152 -34.50 38.71 -4.50
C GLU A 152 -33.66 39.82 -5.19
N PRO A 153 -32.43 39.52 -5.63
CA PRO A 153 -31.54 40.55 -6.18
C PRO A 153 -31.90 40.89 -7.63
N THR A 154 -31.66 42.13 -8.05
CA THR A 154 -31.70 42.51 -9.47
C THR A 154 -30.47 41.99 -10.19
N LEU A 155 -30.67 41.25 -11.28
CA LEU A 155 -29.57 40.81 -12.15
C LEU A 155 -29.17 41.92 -13.14
N PRO A 156 -27.92 41.91 -13.63
CA PRO A 156 -27.51 42.72 -14.78
C PRO A 156 -28.41 42.49 -16.00
N ASP A 157 -28.53 43.53 -16.85
CA ASP A 157 -29.33 43.46 -18.08
C ASP A 157 -28.96 42.26 -18.95
N GLY A 158 -29.97 41.53 -19.43
CA GLY A 158 -29.82 40.34 -20.25
C GLY A 158 -29.70 39.02 -19.47
N LEU A 159 -29.54 39.07 -18.14
CA LEU A 159 -29.47 37.88 -17.29
C LEU A 159 -30.80 37.61 -16.58
N ASN A 160 -31.17 36.33 -16.46
CA ASN A 160 -32.42 35.92 -15.81
C ASN A 160 -32.21 34.75 -14.84
N PHE A 161 -32.95 34.74 -13.73
CA PHE A 161 -33.04 33.57 -12.87
C PHE A 161 -34.02 32.55 -13.45
N VAL A 162 -33.63 31.28 -13.43
CA VAL A 162 -34.50 30.16 -13.78
C VAL A 162 -34.45 29.13 -12.65
N GLY A 163 -35.61 28.67 -12.19
CA GLY A 163 -35.70 27.60 -11.19
C GLY A 163 -35.26 26.27 -11.78
N VAL A 164 -34.77 25.37 -10.93
CA VAL A 164 -34.32 24.04 -11.36
C VAL A 164 -35.45 23.04 -11.17
N ASP A 165 -35.92 22.44 -12.27
CA ASP A 165 -36.87 21.32 -12.26
C ASP A 165 -36.15 20.05 -12.76
N PRO A 166 -35.90 19.05 -11.88
CA PRO A 166 -35.23 17.82 -12.25
C PRO A 166 -35.86 17.09 -13.44
N SER A 167 -37.16 17.23 -13.65
CA SER A 167 -37.90 16.50 -14.69
C SER A 167 -37.72 17.07 -16.10
N THR A 168 -37.28 18.32 -16.20
CA THR A 168 -37.14 19.05 -17.47
C THR A 168 -35.73 19.57 -17.73
N LEU A 169 -34.85 19.54 -16.72
CA LEU A 169 -33.48 20.02 -16.84
C LEU A 169 -32.63 19.13 -17.75
N ASP A 170 -32.05 19.72 -18.79
CA ASP A 170 -30.96 19.10 -19.54
C ASP A 170 -29.64 19.28 -18.78
N ILE A 171 -29.15 18.22 -18.15
CA ILE A 171 -27.88 18.23 -17.41
C ILE A 171 -26.71 18.66 -18.30
N MET A 172 -26.73 18.34 -19.59
CA MET A 172 -25.65 18.70 -20.49
C MET A 172 -25.55 20.22 -20.70
N SER A 173 -26.64 20.95 -20.50
CA SER A 173 -26.64 22.42 -20.57
C SER A 173 -25.88 23.09 -19.42
N LEU A 174 -25.69 22.40 -18.29
CA LEU A 174 -24.96 22.91 -17.12
C LEU A 174 -23.43 22.84 -17.32
N MET A 175 -22.98 21.81 -18.03
CA MET A 175 -21.58 21.41 -18.07
C MET A 175 -20.63 22.45 -18.67
N PRO A 176 -20.98 23.23 -19.72
CA PRO A 176 -20.06 24.23 -20.28
C PRO A 176 -19.59 25.26 -19.25
N SER A 177 -20.52 25.92 -18.54
CA SER A 177 -20.14 26.95 -17.56
C SER A 177 -19.60 26.39 -16.25
N GLN A 178 -20.03 25.20 -15.84
CA GLN A 178 -19.51 24.53 -14.66
C GLN A 178 -18.04 24.15 -14.83
N ARG A 179 -17.67 23.61 -16.00
CA ARG A 179 -16.28 23.23 -16.28
C ARG A 179 -15.35 24.43 -16.35
N GLU A 180 -15.80 25.52 -16.95
CA GLU A 180 -15.04 26.78 -16.98
C GLU A 180 -14.88 27.40 -15.59
N ALA A 181 -15.78 27.10 -14.64
CA ALA A 181 -15.65 27.54 -13.25
C ALA A 181 -14.53 26.79 -12.50
N TYR A 182 -14.20 25.57 -12.92
CA TYR A 182 -13.21 24.68 -12.29
C TYR A 182 -12.10 24.27 -13.29
N PRO A 183 -11.27 25.22 -13.76
CA PRO A 183 -10.21 24.93 -14.72
C PRO A 183 -9.11 24.05 -14.10
N PRO A 184 -8.24 23.42 -14.93
CA PRO A 184 -7.09 22.66 -14.43
C PRO A 184 -6.26 23.48 -13.43
N GLY A 185 -5.97 22.89 -12.27
CA GLY A 185 -5.29 23.54 -11.15
C GLY A 185 -6.22 24.18 -10.10
N HIS A 186 -7.53 24.19 -10.33
CA HIS A 186 -8.51 24.51 -9.28
C HIS A 186 -8.60 23.33 -8.27
N PRO A 187 -8.74 23.59 -6.94
CA PRO A 187 -8.83 22.52 -5.93
C PRO A 187 -9.98 21.53 -6.15
N ASP A 188 -11.08 21.98 -6.74
CA ASP A 188 -12.26 21.17 -7.08
C ASP A 188 -12.32 20.78 -8.57
N HIS A 189 -11.19 20.82 -9.30
CA HIS A 189 -11.14 20.35 -10.67
C HIS A 189 -11.26 18.82 -10.75
N ASP A 190 -12.20 18.31 -11.53
CA ASP A 190 -12.35 16.89 -11.84
C ASP A 190 -11.96 16.61 -13.30
N PRO A 191 -10.89 15.83 -13.56
CA PRO A 191 -10.48 15.49 -14.93
C PRO A 191 -11.38 14.43 -15.59
N ASP A 192 -12.19 13.67 -14.83
CA ASP A 192 -13.09 12.66 -15.37
C ASP A 192 -14.48 13.26 -15.65
N ILE A 193 -14.65 13.71 -16.89
CA ILE A 193 -15.90 14.32 -17.36
C ILE A 193 -17.07 13.35 -17.24
N GLY A 194 -16.87 12.06 -17.48
CA GLY A 194 -17.93 11.06 -17.44
C GLY A 194 -18.45 10.84 -16.02
N LEU A 195 -17.52 10.76 -15.06
CA LEU A 195 -17.86 10.68 -13.64
C LEU A 195 -18.57 11.94 -13.15
N ASN A 196 -18.09 13.13 -13.53
CA ASN A 196 -18.69 14.40 -13.14
C ASN A 196 -20.14 14.54 -13.63
N ILE A 197 -20.41 14.19 -14.90
CA ILE A 197 -21.77 14.17 -15.46
C ILE A 197 -22.65 13.17 -14.68
N GLY A 198 -22.14 11.97 -14.42
CA GLY A 198 -22.86 10.95 -13.65
C GLY A 198 -23.24 11.43 -12.25
N LEU A 199 -22.33 12.11 -11.55
CA LEU A 199 -22.60 12.72 -10.25
C LEU A 199 -23.65 13.82 -10.33
N MET A 200 -23.58 14.68 -11.34
CA MET A 200 -24.56 15.75 -11.55
C MET A 200 -25.98 15.21 -11.74
N VAL A 201 -26.13 14.13 -12.52
CA VAL A 201 -27.43 13.44 -12.70
C VAL A 201 -28.00 13.00 -11.36
N LEU A 202 -27.18 12.39 -10.51
CA LEU A 202 -27.62 11.85 -9.22
C LEU A 202 -27.83 12.92 -8.13
N ILE A 203 -27.16 14.06 -8.24
CA ILE A 203 -27.42 15.23 -7.39
C ILE A 203 -28.76 15.84 -7.78
N VAL A 204 -29.02 16.04 -9.07
CA VAL A 204 -30.26 16.66 -9.54
C VAL A 204 -31.47 15.75 -9.34
N GLY A 205 -31.33 14.44 -9.57
CA GLY A 205 -32.38 13.45 -9.29
C GLY A 205 -32.63 13.22 -7.79
N GLY A 206 -31.66 13.60 -6.95
CA GLY A 206 -31.75 13.54 -5.50
C GLY A 206 -31.43 12.17 -4.88
N GLU A 207 -30.84 11.27 -5.66
CA GLU A 207 -30.47 9.92 -5.23
C GLU A 207 -29.32 9.90 -4.22
N ILE A 208 -28.50 10.97 -4.17
CA ILE A 208 -27.34 11.05 -3.24
C ILE A 208 -27.65 11.93 -2.02
N LEU A 209 -28.17 13.14 -2.23
CA LEU A 209 -28.32 14.15 -1.18
C LEU A 209 -29.78 14.43 -0.80
N GLY A 210 -30.72 13.64 -1.30
CA GLY A 210 -32.15 13.94 -1.22
C GLY A 210 -32.59 14.92 -2.32
N PRO A 211 -33.90 15.22 -2.40
CA PRO A 211 -34.47 15.99 -3.52
C PRO A 211 -33.93 17.42 -3.56
N LEU A 212 -33.87 18.03 -4.75
CA LEU A 212 -33.58 19.46 -4.89
C LEU A 212 -34.66 20.31 -4.21
N VAL A 213 -34.24 21.39 -3.54
CA VAL A 213 -35.15 22.39 -2.96
C VAL A 213 -35.44 23.53 -3.95
N PRO A 214 -36.60 24.20 -3.86
CA PRO A 214 -37.01 25.29 -4.77
C PRO A 214 -36.08 26.51 -4.81
N GLU A 215 -35.17 26.65 -3.85
CA GLU A 215 -34.18 27.70 -3.77
C GLU A 215 -33.00 27.49 -4.72
N SER A 216 -32.87 26.30 -5.29
CA SER A 216 -31.96 26.01 -6.41
C SER A 216 -32.30 26.89 -7.61
N ALA A 217 -31.28 27.45 -8.26
CA ALA A 217 -31.48 28.37 -9.37
C ALA A 217 -30.29 28.38 -10.34
N LEU A 218 -30.60 28.61 -11.61
CA LEU A 218 -29.65 28.92 -12.67
C LEU A 218 -29.73 30.41 -13.02
N VAL A 219 -28.63 30.96 -13.53
CA VAL A 219 -28.61 32.25 -14.20
C VAL A 219 -28.38 32.01 -15.69
N MET A 220 -29.33 32.48 -16.50
CA MET A 220 -29.31 32.34 -17.95
C MET A 220 -28.87 33.64 -18.61
N ASN A 221 -28.05 33.52 -19.68
CA ASN A 221 -27.76 34.59 -20.64
C ASN A 221 -28.30 34.14 -22.00
N GLY A 222 -29.49 34.59 -22.39
CA GLY A 222 -30.24 33.96 -23.48
C GLY A 222 -30.55 32.51 -23.14
N ASP A 223 -30.09 31.57 -23.97
CA ASP A 223 -30.27 30.13 -23.79
C ASP A 223 -29.10 29.45 -23.06
N GLU A 224 -28.05 30.19 -22.70
CA GLU A 224 -26.85 29.65 -22.06
C GLU A 224 -26.91 29.77 -20.54
N VAL A 225 -26.59 28.68 -19.83
CA VAL A 225 -26.41 28.68 -18.38
C VAL A 225 -25.05 29.30 -18.05
N VAL A 226 -25.01 30.44 -17.37
CA VAL A 226 -23.76 31.14 -17.01
C VAL A 226 -23.39 31.04 -15.52
N ALA A 227 -24.32 30.61 -14.67
CA ALA A 227 -24.06 30.27 -13.26
C ALA A 227 -25.16 29.34 -12.73
N GLY A 228 -24.88 28.62 -11.66
CA GLY A 228 -25.85 27.74 -11.01
C GLY A 228 -25.60 27.56 -9.52
N LEU A 229 -26.68 27.28 -8.81
CA LEU A 229 -26.71 26.91 -7.40
C LEU A 229 -27.69 25.75 -7.25
N LEU A 230 -27.16 24.58 -6.88
CA LEU A 230 -27.95 23.38 -6.61
C LEU A 230 -27.95 23.13 -5.10
N ILE A 231 -29.15 23.04 -4.53
CA ILE A 231 -29.36 22.80 -3.10
C ILE A 231 -30.26 21.58 -2.96
N ASN A 232 -29.81 20.59 -2.21
CA ASN A 232 -30.55 19.37 -1.92
C ASN A 232 -31.05 19.38 -0.47
N GLN A 233 -32.21 18.75 -0.24
CA GLN A 233 -32.74 18.52 1.10
C GLN A 233 -32.10 17.25 1.68
N ARG A 234 -31.02 17.44 2.42
CA ARG A 234 -30.26 16.33 2.98
C ARG A 234 -30.93 15.76 4.24
N HIS A 235 -30.96 14.42 4.34
CA HIS A 235 -31.38 13.75 5.56
C HIS A 235 -30.43 14.05 6.74
N GLY A 236 -30.97 14.02 7.96
CA GLY A 236 -30.22 14.29 9.19
C GLY A 236 -30.68 15.57 9.90
N ARG A 237 -29.93 15.95 10.94
CA ARG A 237 -30.22 17.15 11.75
C ARG A 237 -29.31 18.30 11.35
N SER A 238 -29.88 19.49 11.27
CA SER A 238 -29.12 20.74 11.13
C SER A 238 -28.01 20.86 12.19
N PRO A 239 -26.81 21.37 11.84
CA PRO A 239 -26.40 21.87 10.52
C PRO A 239 -25.91 20.79 9.54
N HIS A 240 -25.85 19.52 9.94
CA HIS A 240 -25.31 18.43 9.11
C HIS A 240 -26.34 17.79 8.16
N GLY A 241 -27.63 18.02 8.39
CA GLY A 241 -28.74 17.75 7.48
C GLY A 241 -29.58 19.00 7.24
N GLY A 242 -30.55 18.95 6.33
CA GLY A 242 -31.30 20.11 5.85
C GLY A 242 -30.82 20.62 4.48
N PRO A 243 -31.13 21.87 4.11
CA PRO A 243 -30.68 22.47 2.86
C PRO A 243 -29.16 22.45 2.72
N TRP A 244 -28.66 21.76 1.70
CA TRP A 244 -27.24 21.51 1.46
C TRP A 244 -26.85 21.93 0.05
N VAL A 245 -25.90 22.86 -0.09
CA VAL A 245 -25.34 23.26 -1.38
C VAL A 245 -24.51 22.10 -1.93
N ALA A 246 -25.03 21.48 -2.99
CA ALA A 246 -24.35 20.40 -3.69
C ALA A 246 -23.31 20.92 -4.69
N ASP A 247 -23.64 22.01 -5.39
CA ASP A 247 -22.72 22.72 -6.28
C ASP A 247 -23.12 24.20 -6.36
N VAL A 248 -22.13 25.07 -6.48
CA VAL A 248 -22.30 26.50 -6.74
C VAL A 248 -21.18 26.97 -7.66
N TRP A 249 -21.53 27.34 -8.88
CA TRP A 249 -20.56 27.72 -9.89
C TRP A 249 -20.98 28.98 -10.64
N ARG A 250 -20.02 29.56 -11.35
CA ARG A 250 -20.24 30.67 -12.27
C ARG A 250 -19.15 30.71 -13.33
N HIS A 251 -19.54 31.05 -14.55
CA HIS A 251 -18.61 31.29 -15.63
C HIS A 251 -17.59 32.40 -15.24
N PRO A 252 -16.30 32.27 -15.61
CA PRO A 252 -15.23 33.23 -15.25
C PRO A 252 -15.55 34.70 -15.57
N ASP A 253 -16.27 34.95 -16.66
CA ASP A 253 -16.64 36.30 -17.12
C ASP A 253 -17.79 36.94 -16.33
N HIS A 254 -18.57 36.13 -15.61
CA HIS A 254 -19.75 36.60 -14.87
C HIS A 254 -19.48 36.68 -13.36
N ARG A 255 -18.61 37.63 -12.97
CA ARG A 255 -18.20 37.81 -11.56
C ARG A 255 -19.39 38.18 -10.66
N GLY A 256 -19.38 37.66 -9.43
CA GLY A 256 -20.36 38.01 -8.40
C GLY A 256 -21.66 37.19 -8.41
N LEU A 257 -21.96 36.45 -9.50
CA LEU A 257 -23.20 35.68 -9.60
C LEU A 257 -23.37 34.60 -8.51
N GLY A 258 -22.29 33.89 -8.14
CA GLY A 258 -22.36 32.90 -7.05
C GLY A 258 -22.77 33.51 -5.70
N THR A 259 -22.25 34.69 -5.37
CA THR A 259 -22.64 35.43 -4.17
C THR A 259 -24.11 35.88 -4.23
N LEU A 260 -24.58 36.32 -5.40
CA LEU A 260 -25.99 36.71 -5.58
C LEU A 260 -26.93 35.51 -5.42
N LEU A 261 -26.59 34.37 -6.02
CA LEU A 261 -27.35 33.13 -5.88
C LEU A 261 -27.44 32.68 -4.41
N LEU A 262 -26.32 32.68 -3.68
CA LEU A 262 -26.31 32.31 -2.26
C LEU A 262 -27.14 33.27 -1.41
N LYS A 263 -27.00 34.59 -1.57
CA LYS A 263 -27.80 35.57 -0.83
C LYS A 263 -29.30 35.39 -1.07
N ARG A 264 -29.68 35.16 -2.34
CA ARG A 264 -31.07 34.89 -2.74
C ARG A 264 -31.60 33.62 -2.08
N ALA A 265 -30.83 32.53 -2.13
CA ALA A 265 -31.22 31.26 -1.50
C ALA A 265 -31.38 31.41 0.01
N ILE A 266 -30.43 32.05 0.69
CA ILE A 266 -30.47 32.30 2.13
C ILE A 266 -31.70 33.11 2.53
N ALA A 267 -32.03 34.17 1.78
CA ALA A 267 -33.23 34.97 2.03
C ALA A 267 -34.52 34.14 1.91
N ARG A 268 -34.63 33.30 0.89
CA ARG A 268 -35.80 32.42 0.68
C ARG A 268 -35.91 31.31 1.72
N LEU A 269 -34.78 30.72 2.11
CA LEU A 269 -34.73 29.71 3.18
C LEU A 269 -35.15 30.31 4.52
N ARG A 270 -34.68 31.53 4.84
CA ARG A 270 -35.12 32.28 6.03
C ARG A 270 -36.63 32.50 6.01
N ASP A 271 -37.19 32.93 4.88
CA ASP A 271 -38.64 33.17 4.75
C ASP A 271 -39.47 31.88 4.93
N ARG A 272 -38.88 30.71 4.64
CA ARG A 272 -39.47 29.39 4.90
C ARG A 272 -39.23 28.87 6.32
N GLY A 273 -38.42 29.56 7.12
CA GLY A 273 -38.05 29.14 8.48
C GLY A 273 -37.00 28.02 8.53
N GLU A 274 -36.24 27.80 7.45
CA GLU A 274 -35.13 26.86 7.44
C GLU A 274 -33.93 27.46 8.18
N PRO A 275 -33.44 26.87 9.28
CA PRO A 275 -32.52 27.54 10.19
C PRO A 275 -31.10 27.66 9.64
N HIS A 276 -30.66 26.72 8.78
CA HIS A 276 -29.30 26.72 8.24
C HIS A 276 -29.27 26.39 6.75
N LEU A 277 -28.25 26.95 6.07
CA LEU A 277 -27.77 26.47 4.78
C LEU A 277 -26.33 26.00 4.95
N THR A 278 -26.03 24.78 4.49
CA THR A 278 -24.73 24.14 4.67
C THR A 278 -24.05 23.87 3.33
N LEU A 279 -22.72 23.95 3.30
CA LEU A 279 -21.90 23.60 2.15
C LEU A 279 -20.58 22.96 2.61
N THR A 280 -19.89 22.30 1.69
CA THR A 280 -18.50 21.84 1.91
C THR A 280 -17.57 22.53 0.94
N VAL A 281 -16.41 22.97 1.44
CA VAL A 281 -15.36 23.61 0.64
C VAL A 281 -14.01 22.92 0.88
N THR A 282 -13.29 22.65 -0.21
CA THR A 282 -11.96 22.04 -0.14
C THR A 282 -10.93 23.03 0.41
N GLU A 283 -9.98 22.56 1.21
CA GLU A 283 -8.86 23.37 1.70
C GLU A 283 -8.11 24.03 0.54
N GLY A 284 -7.76 25.30 0.70
CA GLY A 284 -7.11 26.11 -0.33
C GLY A 284 -8.05 26.65 -1.42
N ASN A 285 -9.35 26.30 -1.43
CA ASN A 285 -10.30 26.91 -2.36
C ASN A 285 -10.55 28.41 -1.99
N PRO A 286 -10.30 29.36 -2.91
CA PRO A 286 -10.47 30.79 -2.64
C PRO A 286 -11.92 31.22 -2.35
N ALA A 287 -12.91 30.39 -2.70
CA ALA A 287 -14.32 30.63 -2.39
C ALA A 287 -14.61 30.62 -0.88
N ARG A 288 -13.78 29.93 -0.07
CA ARG A 288 -13.92 29.88 1.39
C ARG A 288 -14.02 31.27 2.01
N ALA A 289 -13.12 32.17 1.64
CA ALA A 289 -13.12 33.55 2.14
C ALA A 289 -14.41 34.31 1.76
N ARG A 290 -15.07 33.94 0.66
CA ARG A 290 -16.36 34.51 0.26
C ARG A 290 -17.51 33.97 1.10
N TYR A 291 -17.50 32.68 1.42
CA TYR A 291 -18.50 32.08 2.31
C TYR A 291 -18.38 32.66 3.72
N GLU A 292 -17.16 32.77 4.25
CA GLU A 292 -16.91 33.40 5.55
C GLU A 292 -17.37 34.87 5.57
N ALA A 293 -17.11 35.63 4.50
CA ALA A 293 -17.59 37.01 4.37
C ALA A 293 -19.13 37.13 4.27
N LEU A 294 -19.82 36.06 3.87
CA LEU A 294 -21.28 35.97 3.91
C LEU A 294 -21.82 35.58 5.30
N GLY A 295 -20.95 35.17 6.22
CA GLY A 295 -21.34 34.74 7.57
C GLY A 295 -21.43 33.23 7.75
N PHE A 296 -20.96 32.43 6.78
CA PHE A 296 -20.79 30.99 7.01
C PHE A 296 -19.67 30.76 8.05
N THR A 297 -19.91 29.83 8.97
CA THR A 297 -18.97 29.43 10.02
C THR A 297 -18.64 27.95 9.94
N LEU A 298 -17.44 27.55 10.36
CA LEU A 298 -17.01 26.15 10.37
C LEU A 298 -17.92 25.32 11.29
N ALA A 299 -18.55 24.30 10.72
CA ALA A 299 -19.37 23.32 11.43
C ALA A 299 -18.62 22.00 11.64
N ASP A 300 -17.80 21.59 10.67
CA ASP A 300 -17.03 20.34 10.73
C ASP A 300 -15.81 20.38 9.81
N GLU A 301 -14.83 19.53 10.07
CA GLU A 301 -13.58 19.39 9.30
C GLU A 301 -13.26 17.90 9.10
N ALA A 302 -13.05 17.50 7.84
CA ALA A 302 -12.72 16.13 7.47
C ALA A 302 -11.36 16.08 6.76
N LEU A 303 -10.44 15.26 7.29
CA LEU A 303 -9.11 15.06 6.74
C LEU A 303 -8.92 13.59 6.34
N ARG A 304 -8.74 13.35 5.04
CA ARG A 304 -8.31 12.06 4.51
C ARG A 304 -6.85 12.13 4.12
N ILE A 305 -6.09 11.17 4.63
CA ILE A 305 -4.67 11.01 4.37
C ILE A 305 -4.38 9.64 3.79
N ARG A 306 -3.26 9.52 3.08
CA ARG A 306 -2.67 8.26 2.66
C ARG A 306 -1.46 8.00 3.54
N LEU A 307 -1.49 6.88 4.26
CA LEU A 307 -0.36 6.43 5.07
C LEU A 307 0.82 6.10 4.16
N PRO A 308 2.07 6.33 4.61
CA PRO A 308 3.23 5.94 3.85
C PRO A 308 3.21 4.43 3.62
N GLU A 309 3.82 4.00 2.51
CA GLU A 309 4.16 2.60 2.33
C GLU A 309 5.06 2.14 3.47
N ALA A 310 4.96 0.87 3.87
CA ALA A 310 5.80 0.33 4.94
C ALA A 310 7.26 0.61 4.57
N THR A 311 7.99 1.36 5.37
CA THR A 311 9.42 1.52 5.12
C THR A 311 10.10 0.25 5.62
N LEU A 312 10.40 -0.68 4.72
CA LEU A 312 11.26 -1.82 5.05
C LEU A 312 12.62 -1.25 5.50
N SER A 313 12.91 -1.38 6.79
CA SER A 313 14.19 -0.96 7.34
C SER A 313 15.31 -1.77 6.69
N ALA A 314 16.36 -1.10 6.23
CA ALA A 314 17.61 -1.76 5.83
C ALA A 314 18.51 -1.94 7.06
N GLY A 315 17.93 -2.28 8.20
CA GLY A 315 18.62 -2.41 9.48
C GLY A 315 18.93 -3.85 9.85
N LEU A 316 19.73 -4.03 10.91
CA LEU A 316 20.19 -5.33 11.38
C LEU A 316 19.04 -6.28 11.74
N ASP A 317 18.01 -5.80 12.44
CA ASP A 317 16.89 -6.65 12.89
C ASP A 317 16.11 -7.22 11.70
N THR A 318 15.89 -6.41 10.67
CA THR A 318 15.24 -6.85 9.43
C THR A 318 16.08 -7.89 8.70
N ALA A 319 17.39 -7.67 8.60
CA ALA A 319 18.30 -8.63 7.98
C ALA A 319 18.37 -9.95 8.77
N ARG A 320 18.49 -9.90 10.10
CA ARG A 320 18.50 -11.09 10.98
C ARG A 320 17.21 -11.88 10.91
N ALA A 321 16.06 -11.20 10.93
CA ALA A 321 14.76 -11.84 10.80
C ALA A 321 14.64 -12.57 9.46
N PHE A 322 15.07 -11.94 8.36
CA PHE A 322 15.10 -12.57 7.04
C PHE A 322 15.99 -13.81 7.01
N LEU A 323 17.23 -13.72 7.52
CA LEU A 323 18.19 -14.83 7.56
C LEU A 323 17.68 -15.99 8.43
N LEU A 324 17.15 -15.69 9.61
CA LEU A 324 16.55 -16.69 10.51
C LEU A 324 15.40 -17.44 9.83
N GLU A 325 14.44 -16.70 9.29
CA GLU A 325 13.28 -17.30 8.62
C GLU A 325 13.73 -18.11 7.40
N SER A 326 14.74 -17.67 6.65
CA SER A 326 15.29 -18.45 5.53
C SER A 326 15.92 -19.76 6.00
N MET A 327 16.59 -19.80 7.15
CA MET A 327 17.08 -21.06 7.74
C MET A 327 15.92 -21.95 8.21
N GLN A 328 14.88 -21.37 8.80
CA GLN A 328 13.72 -22.11 9.31
C GLN A 328 12.88 -22.73 8.20
N VAL A 329 12.55 -21.95 7.16
CA VAL A 329 11.74 -22.40 6.02
C VAL A 329 12.41 -23.55 5.25
N ARG A 330 13.74 -23.54 5.19
CA ARG A 330 14.52 -24.57 4.48
C ARG A 330 14.81 -25.81 5.33
N ALA A 331 14.62 -25.74 6.64
CA ALA A 331 14.89 -26.85 7.54
C ALA A 331 13.86 -27.97 7.34
N HIS A 332 14.31 -29.22 7.29
CA HIS A 332 13.40 -30.36 7.25
C HIS A 332 12.77 -30.61 8.62
N GLN A 333 13.54 -30.39 9.69
CA GLN A 333 13.06 -30.45 11.07
C GLN A 333 13.57 -29.24 11.84
N LEU A 334 12.68 -28.67 12.65
CA LEU A 334 12.95 -27.60 13.60
C LEU A 334 12.72 -28.13 15.02
N VAL A 335 13.71 -27.95 15.89
CA VAL A 335 13.67 -28.39 17.28
C VAL A 335 13.91 -27.19 18.18
N SER A 336 12.98 -26.87 19.07
CA SER A 336 13.26 -25.88 20.12
C SER A 336 14.28 -26.48 21.10
N LEU A 337 15.37 -25.76 21.33
CA LEU A 337 16.43 -26.13 22.28
C LEU A 337 16.42 -25.20 23.50
N GLY A 338 15.24 -24.66 23.83
CA GLY A 338 15.03 -23.60 24.81
C GLY A 338 14.45 -22.33 24.19
N ASP A 339 14.38 -21.26 24.98
CA ASP A 339 13.75 -20.00 24.58
C ASP A 339 14.56 -19.19 23.56
N SER A 340 15.89 -19.38 23.53
CA SER A 340 16.81 -18.60 22.70
C SER A 340 17.67 -19.45 21.74
N MET A 341 17.32 -20.73 21.54
CA MET A 341 18.00 -21.60 20.59
C MET A 341 17.04 -22.47 19.77
N ILE A 342 17.39 -22.66 18.51
CA ILE A 342 16.67 -23.55 17.58
C ILE A 342 17.67 -24.50 16.93
N GLY A 343 17.39 -25.80 16.99
CA GLY A 343 18.08 -26.81 16.19
C GLY A 343 17.42 -26.95 14.82
N VAL A 344 18.22 -26.93 13.77
CA VAL A 344 17.80 -27.25 12.39
C VAL A 344 18.44 -28.57 11.96
N ARG A 345 17.65 -29.46 11.35
CA ARG A 345 18.11 -30.75 10.83
C ARG A 345 17.58 -31.04 9.45
N ASP A 346 18.43 -31.67 8.65
CA ASP A 346 18.06 -32.29 7.38
C ASP A 346 18.92 -33.53 7.10
N ASP A 347 18.41 -34.69 7.48
CA ASP A 347 19.10 -35.98 7.35
C ASP A 347 19.25 -36.42 5.88
N ARG A 348 18.64 -35.72 4.91
CA ARG A 348 18.87 -35.95 3.48
C ARG A 348 20.23 -35.39 3.04
N TYR A 349 20.75 -34.40 3.78
CA TYR A 349 22.00 -33.70 3.48
C TYR A 349 22.91 -33.65 4.72
N PRO A 350 23.30 -34.80 5.31
CA PRO A 350 24.07 -34.85 6.55
C PRO A 350 25.43 -34.14 6.49
N PHE A 351 25.97 -33.91 5.28
CA PHE A 351 27.22 -33.16 5.10
C PHE A 351 27.04 -31.64 4.99
N SER A 352 25.80 -31.14 4.94
CA SER A 352 25.52 -29.71 4.92
C SER A 352 25.48 -29.16 6.33
N TYR A 353 26.42 -28.26 6.65
CA TYR A 353 26.53 -27.65 7.97
C TYR A 353 25.36 -26.69 8.21
N ASP A 354 25.03 -25.83 7.24
CA ASP A 354 23.94 -24.86 7.35
C ASP A 354 22.56 -25.51 7.56
N ASN A 355 22.36 -26.74 7.06
CA ASN A 355 21.11 -27.48 7.21
C ASN A 355 21.08 -28.38 8.46
N ASN A 356 22.19 -28.48 9.18
CA ASN A 356 22.34 -29.28 10.40
C ASN A 356 23.13 -28.49 11.44
N ALA A 357 22.44 -27.60 12.16
CA ALA A 357 23.04 -26.57 12.99
C ALA A 357 22.22 -26.25 14.25
N VAL A 358 22.86 -25.61 15.22
CA VAL A 358 22.20 -24.89 16.31
C VAL A 358 22.23 -23.39 16.01
N LEU A 359 21.06 -22.76 15.98
CA LEU A 359 20.88 -21.32 15.82
C LEU A 359 20.69 -20.69 17.19
N VAL A 360 21.50 -19.68 17.53
CA VAL A 360 21.40 -18.92 18.78
C VAL A 360 20.81 -17.55 18.48
N LEU A 361 19.71 -17.22 19.15
CA LEU A 361 18.86 -16.06 18.84
C LEU A 361 19.07 -14.89 19.80
N ASP A 362 19.55 -15.15 21.01
CA ASP A 362 19.75 -14.15 22.06
C ASP A 362 20.98 -14.50 22.93
N ASP A 363 21.35 -13.63 23.87
CA ASP A 363 22.45 -13.84 24.80
C ASP A 363 22.25 -15.11 25.65
N MET A 364 23.27 -15.97 25.70
CA MET A 364 23.24 -17.25 26.39
C MET A 364 24.65 -17.70 26.77
N PRO A 365 24.84 -18.39 27.91
CA PRO A 365 26.16 -18.92 28.28
C PRO A 365 26.75 -19.86 27.21
N ALA A 366 27.99 -19.59 26.81
CA ALA A 366 28.71 -20.35 25.78
C ALA A 366 28.75 -21.87 26.04
N ASN A 367 28.87 -22.29 27.31
CA ASN A 367 28.87 -23.69 27.71
C ASN A 367 27.52 -24.40 27.45
N GLU A 368 26.40 -23.68 27.54
CA GLU A 368 25.07 -24.22 27.22
C GLU A 368 24.91 -24.39 25.71
N VAL A 369 25.40 -23.44 24.93
CA VAL A 369 25.44 -23.54 23.46
C VAL A 369 26.27 -24.75 23.01
N VAL A 370 27.45 -24.95 23.60
CA VAL A 370 28.28 -26.13 23.32
C VAL A 370 27.53 -27.41 23.68
N ALA A 371 26.93 -27.49 24.88
CA ALA A 371 26.18 -28.67 25.31
C ALA A 371 24.98 -28.97 24.38
N ALA A 372 24.26 -27.94 23.94
CA ALA A 372 23.17 -28.07 22.99
C ALA A 372 23.66 -28.60 21.63
N ALA A 373 24.78 -28.07 21.12
CA ALA A 373 25.39 -28.55 19.89
C ALA A 373 25.90 -30.00 20.01
N GLU A 374 26.51 -30.40 21.13
CA GLU A 374 26.92 -31.79 21.36
C GLU A 374 25.74 -32.75 21.37
N HIS A 375 24.62 -32.34 21.97
CA HIS A 375 23.43 -33.18 22.10
C HIS A 375 22.64 -33.26 20.80
N HIS A 376 22.33 -32.11 20.19
CA HIS A 376 21.47 -32.01 19.02
C HIS A 376 22.14 -32.57 17.75
N LEU A 377 23.46 -32.45 17.64
CA LEU A 377 24.26 -32.90 16.50
C LEU A 377 25.12 -34.13 16.84
N ALA A 378 24.72 -34.92 17.85
CA ALA A 378 25.50 -36.07 18.34
C ALA A 378 25.74 -37.15 17.27
N ASP A 379 24.79 -37.31 16.35
CA ASP A 379 24.79 -38.26 15.24
C ASP A 379 25.39 -37.66 13.95
N ALA A 380 25.72 -36.37 13.94
CA ALA A 380 26.29 -35.69 12.79
C ALA A 380 27.83 -35.78 12.76
N GLY A 381 28.38 -35.74 11.55
CA GLY A 381 29.83 -35.67 11.33
C GLY A 381 30.47 -34.33 11.72
N HIS A 382 29.69 -33.38 12.23
CA HIS A 382 30.10 -32.03 12.55
C HIS A 382 29.22 -31.40 13.63
N ARG A 383 29.70 -30.30 14.20
CA ARG A 383 28.92 -29.35 14.99
C ARG A 383 28.96 -28.01 14.29
N GLN A 384 27.78 -27.47 13.98
CA GLN A 384 27.60 -26.13 13.43
C GLN A 384 26.79 -25.31 14.43
N VAL A 385 27.31 -24.15 14.79
CA VAL A 385 26.59 -23.16 15.61
C VAL A 385 26.60 -21.83 14.87
N THR A 386 25.41 -21.26 14.63
CA THR A 386 25.23 -19.95 13.99
C THR A 386 24.60 -18.99 14.99
N ILE A 387 25.30 -17.89 15.28
CA ILE A 387 24.87 -16.86 16.22
C ILE A 387 24.25 -15.70 15.48
N LEU A 388 22.96 -15.47 15.69
CA LEU A 388 22.20 -14.33 15.18
C LEU A 388 22.01 -13.22 16.23
N ALA A 389 22.64 -13.37 17.40
CA ALA A 389 22.75 -12.37 18.44
C ALA A 389 24.11 -11.65 18.39
N SER A 390 24.26 -10.59 19.19
CA SER A 390 25.56 -9.94 19.40
C SER A 390 26.31 -10.65 20.52
N VAL A 391 27.57 -11.03 20.30
CA VAL A 391 28.42 -11.69 21.32
C VAL A 391 29.74 -10.96 21.50
N SER A 392 30.31 -11.05 22.70
CA SER A 392 31.62 -10.48 23.00
C SER A 392 32.75 -11.36 22.46
N ALA A 393 33.96 -10.79 22.33
CA ALA A 393 35.15 -11.56 21.96
C ALA A 393 35.49 -12.65 23.00
N GLU A 394 35.30 -12.36 24.30
CA GLU A 394 35.49 -13.33 25.38
C GLU A 394 34.51 -14.50 25.26
N TRP A 395 33.25 -14.21 24.91
CA TRP A 395 32.24 -15.24 24.66
C TRP A 395 32.65 -16.14 23.49
N ALA A 396 33.06 -15.54 22.36
CA ALA A 396 33.49 -16.29 21.18
C ALA A 396 34.71 -17.19 21.49
N GLN A 397 35.63 -16.72 22.33
CA GLN A 397 36.81 -17.48 22.75
C GLN A 397 36.43 -18.79 23.46
N HIS A 398 35.33 -18.83 24.22
CA HIS A 398 34.90 -20.07 24.87
C HIS A 398 34.55 -21.20 23.88
N LEU A 399 33.94 -20.87 22.73
CA LEU A 399 33.69 -21.88 21.69
C LEU A 399 34.99 -22.31 21.01
N VAL A 400 35.93 -21.38 20.81
CA VAL A 400 37.26 -21.70 20.27
C VAL A 400 38.01 -22.64 21.21
N ASP A 401 37.99 -22.38 22.51
CA ASP A 401 38.60 -23.24 23.54
C ASP A 401 37.93 -24.62 23.61
N ALA A 402 36.64 -24.71 23.22
CA ALA A 402 35.90 -25.97 23.03
C ALA A 402 36.19 -26.67 21.68
N GLY A 403 37.18 -26.17 20.92
CA GLY A 403 37.69 -26.76 19.69
C GLY A 403 36.97 -26.32 18.41
N TYR A 404 36.09 -25.31 18.47
CA TYR A 404 35.44 -24.79 17.28
C TYR A 404 36.35 -23.84 16.49
N SER A 405 36.25 -23.90 15.17
CA SER A 405 36.76 -22.87 14.27
C SER A 405 35.76 -21.72 14.19
N HIS A 406 36.23 -20.49 14.37
CA HIS A 406 35.39 -19.29 14.35
C HIS A 406 35.46 -18.58 12.99
N GLN A 407 34.30 -18.26 12.44
CA GLN A 407 34.14 -17.46 11.23
C GLN A 407 33.27 -16.23 11.57
N PRO A 408 33.90 -15.08 11.87
CA PRO A 408 33.17 -13.83 12.06
C PRO A 408 32.69 -13.29 10.70
N MET A 409 31.41 -13.01 10.60
CA MET A 409 30.74 -12.47 9.43
C MET A 409 30.20 -11.08 9.73
N VAL A 410 30.18 -10.21 8.72
CA VAL A 410 29.40 -8.97 8.72
C VAL A 410 28.10 -9.19 7.97
N VAL A 411 27.01 -8.64 8.49
CA VAL A 411 25.73 -8.52 7.80
C VAL A 411 25.70 -7.18 7.11
N MET A 412 25.45 -7.18 5.81
CA MET A 412 25.40 -5.97 4.99
C MET A 412 24.06 -5.84 4.29
N THR A 413 23.56 -4.62 4.19
CA THR A 413 22.29 -4.32 3.52
C THR A 413 22.45 -3.22 2.50
N ARG A 414 21.63 -3.24 1.46
CA ARG A 414 21.53 -2.15 0.49
C ARG A 414 20.07 -1.90 0.14
N ARG A 415 19.66 -0.63 0.07
CA ARG A 415 18.35 -0.29 -0.50
C ARG A 415 18.37 -0.41 -2.02
N VAL A 416 17.33 -1.01 -2.57
CA VAL A 416 17.08 -1.05 -4.02
C VAL A 416 16.44 0.26 -4.42
N THR A 417 16.90 0.86 -5.52
CA THR A 417 16.39 2.14 -6.02
C THR A 417 15.97 2.02 -7.48
N ASP A 418 15.18 2.98 -7.98
CA ASP A 418 14.75 2.99 -9.39
C ASP A 418 15.91 3.14 -10.40
N LEU A 419 17.09 3.58 -9.93
CA LEU A 419 18.31 3.65 -10.74
C LEU A 419 18.89 2.27 -11.06
N ASP A 420 18.50 1.23 -10.31
CA ASP A 420 18.95 -0.14 -10.54
C ASP A 420 18.26 -0.79 -11.77
N ALA A 421 17.30 -0.10 -12.39
CA ALA A 421 16.43 -0.63 -13.43
C ALA A 421 16.88 -0.39 -14.88
N ILE A 422 18.07 0.18 -15.18
CA ILE A 422 18.33 0.73 -16.54
C ILE A 422 19.66 0.29 -17.18
N GLU A 423 19.49 -0.22 -18.41
CA GLU A 423 20.36 -0.58 -19.55
C GLU A 423 21.82 -1.07 -19.40
N THR A 424 22.04 -2.19 -20.09
CA THR A 424 23.27 -2.96 -20.32
C THR A 424 24.33 -2.18 -21.09
N GLY A 425 25.34 -1.66 -20.39
CA GLY A 425 26.63 -1.30 -21.00
C GLY A 425 27.47 -2.53 -21.35
N ALA A 426 28.56 -2.33 -22.10
CA ALA A 426 29.49 -3.38 -22.53
C ALA A 426 30.19 -4.08 -21.34
N GLU A 427 29.54 -5.11 -20.82
CA GLU A 427 30.04 -6.04 -19.82
C GLU A 427 29.64 -7.47 -20.21
N SER A 428 30.24 -8.49 -19.60
CA SER A 428 29.90 -9.88 -19.90
C SER A 428 28.41 -10.14 -19.70
N PRO A 429 27.71 -10.79 -20.66
CA PRO A 429 26.29 -11.04 -20.55
C PRO A 429 26.02 -11.95 -19.35
N VAL A 430 25.22 -11.43 -18.41
CA VAL A 430 24.65 -12.18 -17.29
C VAL A 430 23.18 -12.37 -17.55
N ALA A 431 22.69 -13.59 -17.40
CA ALA A 431 21.27 -13.90 -17.58
C ALA A 431 20.79 -14.84 -16.48
N ALA A 432 19.47 -14.81 -16.25
CA ALA A 432 18.81 -15.83 -15.45
C ALA A 432 18.99 -17.21 -16.10
N THR A 433 19.18 -18.24 -15.28
CA THR A 433 19.40 -19.61 -15.73
C THR A 433 18.66 -20.61 -14.82
N ASP A 434 18.46 -21.83 -15.32
CA ASP A 434 17.87 -22.92 -14.56
C ASP A 434 18.91 -23.64 -13.67
N GLU A 435 18.43 -24.42 -12.68
CA GLU A 435 19.29 -25.15 -11.74
C GLU A 435 20.25 -26.13 -12.45
N PRO A 436 19.87 -26.92 -13.47
CA PRO A 436 20.81 -27.81 -14.15
C PRO A 436 22.05 -27.09 -14.68
N GLY A 437 21.88 -25.89 -15.26
CA GLY A 437 22.99 -25.09 -15.78
C GLY A 437 23.93 -24.53 -14.70
N VAL A 438 23.45 -24.34 -13.47
CA VAL A 438 24.26 -23.85 -12.33
C VAL A 438 24.84 -25.00 -11.51
N ALA A 439 24.14 -26.13 -11.42
CA ALA A 439 24.55 -27.30 -10.64
C ALA A 439 25.89 -27.88 -11.10
N GLU A 440 26.15 -27.92 -12.41
CA GLU A 440 27.45 -28.34 -12.96
C GLU A 440 28.58 -27.39 -12.54
N TRP A 441 28.33 -26.08 -12.61
CA TRP A 441 29.26 -25.06 -12.15
C TRP A 441 29.53 -25.16 -10.65
N VAL A 442 28.48 -25.31 -9.85
CA VAL A 442 28.57 -25.45 -8.40
C VAL A 442 29.31 -26.74 -8.01
N THR A 443 29.11 -27.84 -8.75
CA THR A 443 29.89 -29.08 -8.58
C THR A 443 31.39 -28.81 -8.75
N THR A 444 31.75 -28.07 -9.80
CA THR A 444 33.14 -27.69 -10.09
C THR A 444 33.70 -26.79 -8.99
N LEU A 445 32.95 -25.77 -8.58
CA LEU A 445 33.33 -24.83 -7.53
C LEU A 445 33.59 -25.54 -6.20
N TRP A 446 32.68 -26.38 -5.73
CA TRP A 446 32.88 -27.14 -4.49
C TRP A 446 34.05 -28.11 -4.57
N GLY A 447 34.33 -28.69 -5.75
CA GLY A 447 35.51 -29.53 -5.95
C GLY A 447 36.83 -28.76 -5.81
N ILE A 448 36.83 -27.46 -6.14
CA ILE A 448 37.98 -26.57 -5.95
C ILE A 448 38.09 -26.13 -4.48
N ASP A 449 36.97 -25.73 -3.87
CA ASP A 449 36.95 -25.13 -2.53
C ASP A 449 37.08 -26.16 -1.39
N LEU A 450 36.72 -27.43 -1.64
CA LEU A 450 36.80 -28.52 -0.68
C LEU A 450 37.72 -29.65 -1.18
N PRO A 451 39.05 -29.41 -1.27
CA PRO A 451 39.99 -30.42 -1.73
C PRO A 451 40.01 -31.60 -0.73
N GLY A 452 39.45 -32.73 -1.15
CA GLY A 452 39.31 -33.94 -0.32
C GLY A 452 37.88 -34.34 0.02
N ALA A 453 36.89 -33.52 -0.33
CA ALA A 453 35.49 -33.94 -0.26
C ALA A 453 35.22 -35.11 -1.22
N SER A 454 34.44 -36.09 -0.76
CA SER A 454 33.97 -37.19 -1.60
C SER A 454 32.96 -36.72 -2.63
N THR A 455 32.79 -37.48 -3.71
CA THR A 455 31.77 -37.21 -4.73
C THR A 455 30.36 -37.13 -4.14
N ASP A 456 30.06 -37.93 -3.11
CA ASP A 456 28.76 -37.90 -2.46
C ASP A 456 28.56 -36.62 -1.62
N GLN A 457 29.60 -36.13 -0.95
CA GLN A 457 29.57 -34.85 -0.24
C GLN A 457 29.26 -33.70 -1.20
N ILE A 458 29.98 -33.63 -2.33
CA ILE A 458 29.76 -32.60 -3.34
C ILE A 458 28.33 -32.71 -3.91
N ARG A 459 27.87 -33.92 -4.24
CA ARG A 459 26.51 -34.16 -4.74
C ARG A 459 25.46 -33.64 -3.76
N GLN A 460 25.57 -33.94 -2.47
CA GLN A 460 24.63 -33.45 -1.46
C GLN A 460 24.62 -31.91 -1.34
N LEU A 461 25.79 -31.26 -1.42
CA LEU A 461 25.88 -29.79 -1.38
C LEU A 461 25.31 -29.12 -2.63
N VAL A 462 25.29 -29.81 -3.76
CA VAL A 462 24.63 -29.36 -5.00
C VAL A 462 23.12 -29.59 -4.88
N ASP A 463 22.68 -30.81 -4.53
CA ASP A 463 21.27 -31.20 -4.47
C ASP A 463 20.47 -30.35 -3.47
N ARG A 464 21.06 -29.96 -2.33
CA ARG A 464 20.40 -29.12 -1.32
C ARG A 464 20.01 -27.74 -1.83
N ARG A 465 20.57 -27.26 -2.94
CA ARG A 465 20.22 -25.95 -3.52
C ARG A 465 18.77 -25.85 -3.94
N ALA A 466 18.13 -26.98 -4.26
CA ALA A 466 16.69 -27.03 -4.51
C ALA A 466 15.85 -26.57 -3.30
N LEU A 467 16.41 -26.58 -2.08
CA LEU A 467 15.74 -26.05 -0.89
C LEU A 467 15.59 -24.52 -0.93
N LEU A 468 16.41 -23.81 -1.72
CA LEU A 468 16.32 -22.35 -1.85
C LEU A 468 14.96 -21.90 -2.40
N ASP A 469 14.33 -22.73 -3.24
CA ASP A 469 13.03 -22.43 -3.84
C ASP A 469 11.85 -22.61 -2.85
N ILE A 470 12.09 -23.16 -1.66
CA ILE A 470 11.05 -23.33 -0.63
C ILE A 470 10.76 -21.97 0.01
N GLY A 471 9.52 -21.50 -0.14
CA GLY A 471 9.01 -20.27 0.48
C GLY A 471 9.68 -18.98 -0.02
N SER A 472 10.47 -19.05 -1.09
CA SER A 472 11.19 -17.90 -1.66
C SER A 472 11.07 -17.89 -3.18
N THR A 473 11.17 -16.71 -3.79
CA THR A 473 11.39 -16.57 -5.23
C THR A 473 12.89 -16.51 -5.48
N VAL A 474 13.45 -17.50 -6.17
CA VAL A 474 14.89 -17.56 -6.45
C VAL A 474 15.17 -17.21 -7.90
N VAL A 475 16.07 -16.27 -8.12
CA VAL A 475 16.65 -15.97 -9.44
C VAL A 475 18.12 -16.31 -9.43
N ARG A 476 18.50 -17.29 -10.26
CA ARG A 476 19.89 -17.75 -10.40
C ARG A 476 20.50 -17.04 -11.59
N LEU A 477 21.56 -16.29 -11.36
CA LEU A 477 22.21 -15.48 -12.38
C LEU A 477 23.55 -16.09 -12.73
N ALA A 478 23.84 -16.22 -14.01
CA ALA A 478 25.09 -16.79 -14.49
C ALA A 478 25.71 -15.96 -15.61
N ALA A 479 27.04 -15.80 -15.55
CA ALA A 479 27.85 -15.38 -16.68
C ALA A 479 28.41 -16.62 -17.38
N ARG A 480 28.38 -16.62 -18.72
CA ARG A 480 28.89 -17.72 -19.54
C ARG A 480 30.07 -17.28 -20.39
N ASP A 481 30.98 -18.20 -20.67
CA ASP A 481 32.04 -17.97 -21.66
C ASP A 481 31.53 -18.18 -23.10
N ASP A 482 32.41 -17.96 -24.09
CA ASP A 482 32.10 -18.10 -25.51
C ASP A 482 31.66 -19.52 -25.92
N SER A 483 31.97 -20.52 -25.08
CA SER A 483 31.55 -21.91 -25.28
C SER A 483 30.23 -22.25 -24.58
N GLY A 484 29.64 -21.31 -23.84
CA GLY A 484 28.37 -21.45 -23.14
C GLY A 484 28.50 -22.03 -21.72
N HIS A 485 29.70 -22.30 -21.23
CA HIS A 485 29.90 -22.80 -19.86
C HIS A 485 29.74 -21.68 -18.85
N VAL A 486 29.11 -21.97 -17.70
CA VAL A 486 29.01 -21.02 -16.59
C VAL A 486 30.39 -20.81 -15.98
N VAL A 487 30.83 -19.56 -15.89
CA VAL A 487 32.13 -19.17 -15.33
C VAL A 487 32.02 -18.26 -14.12
N ALA A 488 30.81 -17.78 -13.81
CA ALA A 488 30.47 -17.08 -12.58
C ALA A 488 28.97 -17.16 -12.33
N SER A 489 28.56 -17.20 -11.06
CA SER A 489 27.15 -17.21 -10.67
C SER A 489 26.88 -16.45 -9.37
N CYS A 490 25.62 -16.08 -9.16
CA CYS A 490 25.07 -15.73 -7.86
C CYS A 490 23.58 -16.09 -7.78
N ASP A 491 23.07 -16.25 -6.56
CA ASP A 491 21.66 -16.46 -6.30
C ASP A 491 21.04 -15.20 -5.69
N LEU A 492 19.84 -14.85 -6.14
CA LEU A 492 18.98 -13.84 -5.52
C LEU A 492 17.77 -14.56 -4.93
N ILE A 493 17.65 -14.57 -3.60
CA ILE A 493 16.63 -15.32 -2.86
C ILE A 493 15.66 -14.31 -2.22
N ALA A 494 14.47 -14.13 -2.78
CA ALA A 494 13.55 -13.06 -2.41
C ALA A 494 12.32 -13.54 -1.63
N ARG A 495 11.98 -12.83 -0.54
CA ARG A 495 10.76 -13.02 0.27
C ARG A 495 10.36 -11.71 0.95
N GLY A 496 9.07 -11.36 0.90
CA GLY A 496 8.52 -10.23 1.67
C GLY A 496 9.14 -8.86 1.37
N GLY A 497 9.57 -8.60 0.13
CA GLY A 497 10.21 -7.33 -0.26
C GLY A 497 11.68 -7.21 0.16
N ILE A 498 12.30 -8.29 0.66
CA ILE A 498 13.72 -8.40 0.96
C ILE A 498 14.29 -9.52 0.08
N ALA A 499 15.55 -9.40 -0.35
CA ALA A 499 16.25 -10.52 -0.98
C ALA A 499 17.68 -10.66 -0.49
N GLU A 500 18.13 -11.90 -0.31
CA GLU A 500 19.52 -12.22 -0.06
C GLU A 500 20.26 -12.44 -1.38
N VAL A 501 21.45 -11.85 -1.50
CA VAL A 501 22.41 -12.16 -2.57
C VAL A 501 23.43 -13.14 -2.01
N ASP A 502 23.42 -14.36 -2.51
CA ASP A 502 24.27 -15.45 -2.03
C ASP A 502 25.07 -16.12 -3.17
N ALA A 503 26.04 -16.95 -2.80
CA ALA A 503 26.85 -17.78 -3.71
C ALA A 503 27.55 -17.00 -4.84
N VAL A 504 27.90 -15.73 -4.59
CA VAL A 504 28.63 -14.87 -5.56
C VAL A 504 30.02 -15.44 -5.78
N SER A 505 30.23 -16.06 -6.94
CA SER A 505 31.45 -16.80 -7.24
C SER A 505 31.86 -16.62 -8.70
N ALA A 506 33.17 -16.70 -8.97
CA ALA A 506 33.74 -16.70 -10.31
C ALA A 506 34.91 -17.68 -10.38
N HIS A 507 34.99 -18.43 -11.49
CA HIS A 507 36.08 -19.36 -11.78
C HIS A 507 37.43 -18.66 -11.64
N PRO A 508 38.42 -19.25 -10.92
CA PRO A 508 39.74 -18.64 -10.71
C PRO A 508 40.37 -18.05 -11.99
N ASP A 509 40.35 -18.81 -13.09
CA ASP A 509 40.90 -18.39 -14.39
C ASP A 509 40.12 -17.24 -15.08
N HIS A 510 38.92 -16.92 -14.61
CA HIS A 510 38.04 -15.88 -15.14
C HIS A 510 37.89 -14.67 -14.20
N ARG A 511 38.60 -14.65 -13.06
CA ARG A 511 38.62 -13.51 -12.12
C ARG A 511 39.27 -12.27 -12.75
N GLN A 512 39.05 -11.11 -12.13
CA GLN A 512 39.57 -9.81 -12.59
C GLN A 512 39.06 -9.37 -13.97
N ARG A 513 37.97 -9.96 -14.47
CA ARG A 513 37.32 -9.60 -15.74
C ARG A 513 36.00 -8.84 -15.58
N GLY A 514 35.70 -8.37 -14.36
CA GLY A 514 34.46 -7.64 -14.06
C GLY A 514 33.22 -8.50 -13.79
N LEU A 515 33.30 -9.84 -13.87
CA LEU A 515 32.15 -10.75 -13.72
C LEU A 515 31.33 -10.53 -12.44
N GLY A 516 31.97 -10.31 -11.29
CA GLY A 516 31.26 -10.04 -10.03
C GLY A 516 30.43 -8.74 -10.09
N ARG A 517 30.92 -7.71 -10.80
CA ARG A 517 30.17 -6.46 -10.99
C ARG A 517 28.95 -6.69 -11.88
N SER A 518 29.12 -7.48 -12.95
CA SER A 518 28.03 -7.81 -13.87
C SER A 518 26.95 -8.65 -13.18
N LEU A 519 27.34 -9.62 -12.34
CA LEU A 519 26.41 -10.39 -11.50
C LEU A 519 25.63 -9.48 -10.54
N MET A 520 26.31 -8.59 -9.80
CA MET A 520 25.64 -7.71 -8.85
C MET A 520 24.67 -6.74 -9.55
N ARG A 521 25.03 -6.19 -10.72
CA ARG A 521 24.13 -5.35 -11.51
C ARG A 521 22.87 -6.13 -11.92
N ALA A 522 23.04 -7.34 -12.45
CA ALA A 522 21.91 -8.18 -12.82
C ALA A 522 21.04 -8.52 -11.60
N ALA A 523 21.64 -8.81 -10.44
CA ALA A 523 20.92 -9.07 -9.19
C ALA A 523 20.11 -7.85 -8.74
N CYS A 524 20.66 -6.64 -8.83
CA CYS A 524 19.94 -5.41 -8.49
C CYS A 524 18.76 -5.14 -9.46
N GLY A 525 18.96 -5.38 -10.76
CA GLY A 525 17.89 -5.24 -11.75
C GLY A 525 16.74 -6.24 -11.54
N GLU A 526 17.07 -7.50 -11.22
CA GLU A 526 16.06 -8.50 -10.89
C GLU A 526 15.37 -8.22 -9.56
N ALA A 527 16.10 -7.73 -8.55
CA ALA A 527 15.52 -7.30 -7.28
C ALA A 527 14.50 -6.17 -7.49
N HIS A 528 14.84 -5.16 -8.30
CA HIS A 528 13.91 -4.09 -8.67
C HIS A 528 12.67 -4.65 -9.38
N ARG A 529 12.85 -5.54 -10.37
CA ARG A 529 11.73 -6.18 -11.10
C ARG A 529 10.81 -6.99 -10.19
N LEU A 530 11.36 -7.59 -9.12
CA LEU A 530 10.62 -8.36 -8.12
C LEU A 530 9.98 -7.48 -7.02
N GLY A 531 10.14 -6.15 -7.07
CA GLY A 531 9.65 -5.25 -6.02
C GLY A 531 10.39 -5.38 -4.69
N VAL A 532 11.62 -5.92 -4.71
CA VAL A 532 12.50 -5.98 -3.54
C VAL A 532 12.95 -4.55 -3.20
N ARG A 533 12.91 -4.20 -1.92
CA ARG A 533 13.33 -2.89 -1.40
C ARG A 533 14.65 -2.92 -0.65
N VAL A 534 15.04 -4.09 -0.12
CA VAL A 534 16.28 -4.28 0.64
C VAL A 534 16.99 -5.55 0.14
N LEU A 535 18.25 -5.41 -0.24
CA LEU A 535 19.18 -6.51 -0.44
C LEU A 535 19.93 -6.78 0.86
N VAL A 536 20.15 -8.06 1.17
CA VAL A 536 20.94 -8.54 2.30
C VAL A 536 22.05 -9.44 1.77
N LEU A 537 23.22 -9.39 2.38
CA LEU A 537 24.25 -10.41 2.21
C LEU A 537 25.08 -10.55 3.48
N THR A 538 25.82 -11.65 3.59
CA THR A 538 26.86 -11.81 4.60
C THR A 538 28.22 -11.95 3.95
N ALA A 539 29.26 -11.41 4.59
CA ALA A 539 30.65 -11.55 4.13
C ALA A 539 31.58 -11.78 5.32
N LEU A 540 32.69 -12.49 5.12
CA LEU A 540 33.70 -12.64 6.17
C LEU A 540 34.20 -11.26 6.61
N ARG A 541 34.23 -11.03 7.93
CA ARG A 541 34.64 -9.74 8.51
C ARG A 541 36.08 -9.39 8.16
N ASP A 542 36.95 -10.39 8.18
CA ASP A 542 38.39 -10.21 8.07
C ASP A 542 38.92 -10.52 6.65
N ASP A 543 38.04 -10.43 5.63
CA ASP A 543 38.38 -10.67 4.22
C ASP A 543 37.96 -9.50 3.29
N TRP A 544 38.53 -9.46 2.08
CA TRP A 544 38.35 -8.40 1.10
C TRP A 544 36.92 -8.21 0.53
N PRO A 545 36.03 -9.22 0.44
CA PRO A 545 34.72 -9.05 -0.18
C PRO A 545 33.86 -7.95 0.46
N ARG A 546 33.97 -7.72 1.79
CA ARG A 546 33.19 -6.65 2.45
C ARG A 546 33.52 -5.26 1.89
N GLU A 547 34.79 -4.99 1.60
CA GLU A 547 35.24 -3.71 1.06
C GLU A 547 34.81 -3.54 -0.40
N TRP A 548 34.65 -4.65 -1.11
CA TRP A 548 34.09 -4.66 -2.45
C TRP A 548 32.58 -4.38 -2.42
N TYR A 549 31.81 -5.04 -1.55
CA TYR A 549 30.37 -4.78 -1.40
C TYR A 549 30.07 -3.35 -0.90
N ALA A 550 30.89 -2.81 0.01
CA ALA A 550 30.76 -1.42 0.45
C ALA A 550 30.85 -0.43 -0.72
N ARG A 551 31.77 -0.66 -1.67
CA ARG A 551 31.87 0.15 -2.90
C ARG A 551 30.68 -0.02 -3.86
N LEU A 552 29.90 -1.08 -3.70
CA LEU A 552 28.65 -1.33 -4.44
C LEU A 552 27.41 -0.80 -3.71
N GLY A 553 27.59 -0.03 -2.63
CA GLY A 553 26.52 0.61 -1.89
C GLY A 553 25.87 -0.23 -0.80
N PHE A 554 26.53 -1.29 -0.35
CA PHE A 554 26.10 -2.05 0.84
C PHE A 554 26.68 -1.44 2.11
N ASP A 555 25.84 -1.20 3.09
CA ASP A 555 26.22 -0.74 4.42
C ASP A 555 26.32 -1.93 5.38
N THR A 556 27.38 -1.97 6.20
CA THR A 556 27.47 -2.93 7.30
C THR A 556 26.50 -2.53 8.41
N VAL A 557 25.57 -3.41 8.74
CA VAL A 557 24.53 -3.16 9.76
C VAL A 557 24.75 -3.94 11.06
N GLY A 558 25.61 -4.96 11.04
CA GLY A 558 25.99 -5.71 12.24
C GLY A 558 26.85 -6.93 11.95
N GLU A 559 26.97 -7.80 12.94
CA GLU A 559 27.76 -9.04 12.86
C GLU A 559 26.88 -10.29 13.04
N GLN A 560 27.37 -11.37 12.47
CA GLN A 560 26.91 -12.75 12.64
C GLN A 560 28.15 -13.62 12.88
N HIS A 561 28.03 -14.68 13.69
CA HIS A 561 29.16 -15.58 13.93
C HIS A 561 28.79 -17.01 13.56
N SER A 562 29.69 -17.69 12.85
CA SER A 562 29.59 -19.12 12.57
C SER A 562 30.73 -19.83 13.31
N PHE A 563 30.40 -20.91 14.00
CA PHE A 563 31.36 -21.76 14.69
C PHE A 563 31.19 -23.19 14.20
N THR A 564 32.28 -23.79 13.73
CA THR A 564 32.24 -25.12 13.14
C THR A 564 33.25 -26.04 13.80
N ARG A 565 32.89 -27.30 14.01
CA ARG A 565 33.83 -28.32 14.50
C ARG A 565 33.55 -29.64 13.81
N ALA A 566 34.53 -30.16 13.07
CA ALA A 566 34.45 -31.51 12.51
C ALA A 566 34.54 -32.57 13.63
N THR A 567 33.76 -33.64 13.50
CA THR A 567 33.95 -34.85 14.31
C THR A 567 35.05 -35.67 13.67
N PRO A 568 36.16 -36.01 14.37
CA PRO A 568 37.16 -36.90 13.81
C PRO A 568 36.52 -38.23 13.41
N THR A 569 36.68 -38.63 12.14
CA THR A 569 36.36 -39.99 11.71
C THR A 569 37.36 -40.94 12.36
N HIS A 570 36.87 -41.82 13.23
CA HIS A 570 37.66 -42.90 13.84
C HIS A 570 38.00 -44.01 12.85
#